data_AF-A0A8H3AGE5-F1
#
_entry.id   AF-A0A8H3AGE5-F1
#
_cell.length_a   1.000
_cell.length_b   1.000
_cell.length_c   1.000
_cell.angle_alpha   90.00
_cell.angle_beta   90.00
_cell.angle_gamma   90.00
#
_symmetry.space_group_name_H-M   'P 1'
#
loop_
_entity.id
_entity.type
_entity.pdbx_description
1 polymer ?
#
loop_
_entity_poly.entity_id
_entity_poly.type
_entity_poly.pdbx_seq_one_letter_code
_entity_poly.pdbx_strand_id
1 'polypeptide(L)'
;MSAMSITVHIDTTHIDPTVLRSEEAQAAVAGVVQLEPQHLTSEDPVSGTIHLTKSRHRWLSLQAFRSGLWRDCGCDECDIYAIWALRPALEDWPESPPACGSQYEMFENSPAYLAFQVEAASIWISNTAPLMYRCTTLMGPKGVPDWDMAAGTPGRGGRRWNGVDGYDREHKRWQVWKDVLGEVVQWCDRQGKDQMKGWKVKDAAIRALEALKAAERQ
;
A
#
# COMPACT_ATOMS: atom_id res chain seq x y z
N MET A 1 2.56 -18.36 19.15
CA MET A 1 3.52 -17.74 18.21
C MET A 1 3.36 -16.24 18.33
N SER A 2 4.44 -15.51 18.60
CA SER A 2 4.40 -14.04 18.69
C SER A 2 3.91 -13.49 17.37
N ALA A 3 2.88 -12.63 17.38
CA ALA A 3 2.47 -11.86 16.22
C ALA A 3 3.67 -11.01 15.80
N MET A 4 4.44 -11.51 14.84
CA MET A 4 5.48 -10.75 14.18
C MET A 4 4.76 -9.54 13.60
N SER A 5 4.95 -8.39 14.25
CA SER A 5 4.59 -7.09 13.71
C SER A 5 5.44 -6.90 12.46
N ILE A 6 5.01 -7.47 11.32
CA ILE A 6 5.55 -7.17 10.00
C ILE A 6 4.99 -5.80 9.63
N THR A 7 5.41 -4.78 10.36
CA THR A 7 4.93 -3.41 10.21
C THR A 7 6.15 -2.51 10.01
N VAL A 8 6.93 -2.77 8.97
CA VAL A 8 7.99 -1.84 8.57
C VAL A 8 7.85 -1.59 7.07
N HIS A 9 7.09 -0.55 6.75
CA HIS A 9 6.79 -0.08 5.41
C HIS A 9 7.92 0.80 4.84
N ILE A 10 8.43 1.72 5.67
CA ILE A 10 9.64 2.51 5.46
C ILE A 10 10.33 2.55 6.82
N ASP A 11 11.62 2.19 6.87
CA ASP A 11 12.38 2.31 8.12
C ASP A 11 12.66 3.79 8.40
N THR A 12 12.12 4.27 9.53
CA THR A 12 12.30 5.63 10.04
C THR A 12 12.95 5.64 11.42
N THR A 13 13.36 4.48 11.95
CA THR A 13 13.76 4.28 13.36
C THR A 13 14.92 5.17 13.78
N HIS A 14 15.78 5.53 12.83
CA HIS A 14 16.99 6.31 13.05
C HIS A 14 16.97 7.68 12.37
N ILE A 15 15.79 8.14 11.92
CA ILE A 15 15.65 9.44 11.26
C ILE A 15 14.99 10.42 12.21
N ASP A 16 15.62 11.59 12.35
CA ASP A 16 15.07 12.69 13.13
C ASP A 16 13.66 13.09 12.60
N PRO A 17 12.64 13.21 13.47
CA PRO A 17 11.29 13.62 13.07
C PRO A 17 11.23 14.95 12.30
N THR A 18 12.17 15.86 12.54
CA THR A 18 12.27 17.13 11.79
C THR A 18 12.73 16.90 10.36
N VAL A 19 13.63 15.94 10.13
CA VAL A 19 14.05 15.51 8.79
C VAL A 19 12.90 14.83 8.05
N LEU A 20 12.10 13.99 8.72
CA LEU A 20 10.91 13.36 8.12
C LEU A 20 9.86 14.36 7.63
N ARG A 21 9.89 15.59 8.17
CA ARG A 21 9.02 16.71 7.79
C ARG A 21 9.58 17.61 6.68
N SER A 22 10.82 17.38 6.27
CA SER A 22 11.42 18.17 5.20
C SER A 22 10.78 17.85 3.85
N GLU A 23 10.78 18.83 2.94
CA GLU A 23 10.26 18.64 1.57
C GLU A 23 11.04 17.56 0.83
N GLU A 24 12.36 17.45 1.05
CA GLU A 24 13.21 16.42 0.44
C GLU A 24 12.85 15.02 0.93
N ALA A 25 12.57 14.85 2.22
CA ALA A 25 12.13 13.56 2.77
C ALA A 25 10.76 13.16 2.20
N GLN A 26 9.82 14.10 2.11
CA GLN A 26 8.51 13.86 1.49
C GLN A 26 8.66 13.52 0.01
N ALA A 27 9.52 14.22 -0.73
CA ALA A 27 9.81 13.94 -2.14
C ALA A 27 10.47 12.56 -2.34
N ALA A 28 11.37 12.16 -1.45
CA ALA A 28 11.99 10.83 -1.47
C ALA A 28 10.96 9.72 -1.28
N VAL A 29 10.08 9.86 -0.28
CA VAL A 29 9.02 8.88 0.03
C VAL A 29 7.98 8.81 -1.10
N ALA A 30 7.62 9.95 -1.70
CA ALA A 30 6.73 10.03 -2.85
C ALA A 30 7.35 9.52 -4.17
N GLY A 31 8.63 9.12 -4.16
CA GLY A 31 9.31 8.56 -5.33
C GLY A 31 9.73 9.59 -6.38
N VAL A 32 9.83 10.87 -6.00
CA VAL A 32 10.32 11.95 -6.86
C VAL A 32 11.83 11.85 -7.05
N VAL A 33 12.54 11.48 -5.98
CA VAL A 33 14.00 11.31 -6.00
C VAL A 33 14.35 9.93 -6.55
N GLN A 34 15.14 9.88 -7.62
CA GLN A 34 15.74 8.65 -8.12
C GLN A 34 17.19 8.57 -7.63
N LEU A 35 17.53 7.47 -6.97
CA LEU A 35 18.92 7.17 -6.65
C LEU A 35 19.60 6.56 -7.87
N GLU A 36 20.78 7.06 -8.21
CA GLU A 36 21.68 6.36 -9.10
C GLU A 36 21.97 4.94 -8.57
N PRO A 37 22.08 3.91 -9.43
CA PRO A 37 22.25 2.51 -9.00
C PRO A 37 23.40 2.30 -8.00
N GLN A 38 24.48 3.07 -8.16
CA GLN A 38 25.67 3.03 -7.31
C GLN A 38 25.37 3.39 -5.84
N HIS A 39 24.39 4.26 -5.61
CA HIS A 39 24.01 4.67 -4.27
C HIS A 39 23.09 3.66 -3.58
N LEU A 40 22.42 2.75 -4.31
CA LEU A 40 21.53 1.74 -3.71
C LEU A 40 22.31 0.70 -2.88
N THR A 41 23.60 0.53 -3.14
CA THR A 41 24.48 -0.49 -2.52
C THR A 41 25.53 0.07 -1.56
N SER A 42 25.74 1.40 -1.48
CA SER A 42 26.72 2.00 -0.55
C SER A 42 26.30 1.89 0.93
N GLU A 43 27.27 1.62 1.82
CA GLU A 43 27.12 1.51 3.28
C GLU A 43 27.60 2.77 4.05
N ASP A 44 27.99 3.83 3.34
CA ASP A 44 28.46 5.09 3.95
C ASP A 44 27.39 5.76 4.82
N PRO A 45 27.72 6.70 5.75
CA PRO A 45 26.73 7.44 6.52
C PRO A 45 25.69 8.10 5.60
N VAL A 46 24.53 7.47 5.52
CA VAL A 46 23.50 7.81 4.54
C VAL A 46 22.66 8.97 5.09
N SER A 47 22.62 10.10 4.39
CA SER A 47 21.65 11.17 4.68
C SER A 47 20.23 10.59 4.81
N GLY A 48 19.42 11.10 5.74
CA GLY A 48 18.05 10.59 6.00
C GLY A 48 17.22 10.45 4.72
N THR A 49 17.35 11.37 3.77
CA THR A 49 16.68 11.32 2.46
C THR A 49 17.11 10.12 1.59
N ILE A 50 18.41 9.80 1.58
CA ILE A 50 18.91 8.64 0.83
C ILE A 50 18.44 7.35 1.52
N HIS A 51 18.40 7.31 2.86
CA HIS A 51 17.86 6.17 3.61
C HIS A 51 16.38 5.94 3.27
N LEU A 52 15.55 6.98 3.29
CA LEU A 52 14.13 6.91 2.91
C LEU A 52 13.97 6.40 1.48
N THR A 53 14.77 6.91 0.54
CA THR A 53 14.69 6.49 -0.87
C THR A 53 15.06 5.00 -1.03
N LYS A 54 16.11 4.53 -0.34
CA LYS A 54 16.49 3.11 -0.30
C LYS A 54 15.38 2.24 0.30
N SER A 55 14.84 2.63 1.46
CA SER A 55 13.78 1.91 2.17
C SER A 55 12.52 1.79 1.32
N ARG A 56 12.10 2.89 0.69
CA ARG A 56 11.00 2.91 -0.29
C ARG A 56 11.24 1.94 -1.44
N HIS A 57 12.41 2.00 -2.07
CA HIS A 57 12.75 1.14 -3.22
C HIS A 57 12.73 -0.34 -2.83
N ARG A 58 13.36 -0.70 -1.70
CA ARG A 58 13.36 -2.07 -1.18
C ARG A 58 11.95 -2.59 -0.91
N TRP A 59 11.11 -1.76 -0.28
CA TRP A 59 9.74 -2.16 0.04
C TRP A 59 8.90 -2.41 -1.22
N LEU A 60 8.89 -1.48 -2.19
CA LEU A 60 8.12 -1.68 -3.42
C LEU A 60 8.64 -2.86 -4.25
N SER A 61 9.95 -3.08 -4.26
CA SER A 61 10.55 -4.25 -4.92
C SER A 61 10.12 -5.55 -4.26
N LEU A 62 10.02 -5.58 -2.92
CA LEU A 62 9.50 -6.73 -2.19
C LEU A 62 8.01 -6.98 -2.51
N GLN A 63 7.18 -5.93 -2.61
CA GLN A 63 5.77 -6.09 -3.03
C GLN A 63 5.67 -6.64 -4.45
N ALA A 64 6.50 -6.15 -5.38
CA ALA A 64 6.55 -6.64 -6.76
C ALA A 64 6.99 -8.10 -6.83
N PHE A 65 8.01 -8.48 -6.06
CA PHE A 65 8.47 -9.87 -5.98
C PHE A 65 7.38 -10.80 -5.43
N ARG A 66 6.77 -10.45 -4.29
CA ARG A 66 5.72 -11.29 -3.66
C ARG A 66 4.48 -11.43 -4.53
N SER A 67 4.01 -10.34 -5.11
CA SER A 67 2.87 -10.38 -6.04
C SER A 67 3.20 -11.16 -7.32
N GLY A 68 4.44 -11.07 -7.81
CA GLY A 68 4.94 -11.89 -8.91
C GLY A 68 4.95 -13.38 -8.58
N LEU A 69 5.41 -13.77 -7.39
CA LEU A 69 5.35 -15.17 -6.93
C LEU A 69 3.91 -15.71 -6.94
N TRP A 70 2.95 -14.90 -6.50
CA TRP A 70 1.54 -15.33 -6.57
C TRP A 70 1.07 -15.52 -8.01
N ARG A 71 1.34 -14.53 -8.86
CA ARG A 71 0.93 -14.53 -10.27
C ARG A 71 1.51 -15.70 -11.04
N ASP A 72 2.82 -15.93 -10.89
CA ASP A 72 3.59 -16.82 -11.77
C ASP A 72 3.71 -18.24 -11.20
N CYS A 73 3.66 -18.40 -9.88
CA CYS A 73 3.86 -19.70 -9.21
C CYS A 73 2.63 -20.19 -8.44
N GLY A 74 1.59 -19.37 -8.27
CA GLY A 74 0.36 -19.79 -7.58
C GLY A 74 0.55 -20.15 -6.11
N CYS A 75 1.51 -19.53 -5.40
CA CYS A 75 1.77 -19.87 -4.00
C CYS A 75 0.55 -19.59 -3.09
N ASP A 76 0.03 -20.65 -2.45
CA ASP A 76 -1.27 -20.71 -1.75
C ASP A 76 -1.43 -19.85 -0.47
N GLU A 77 -0.47 -18.97 -0.14
CA GLU A 77 -0.53 -18.06 1.01
C GLU A 77 -0.42 -16.58 0.60
N CYS A 78 -0.29 -16.30 -0.69
CA CYS A 78 -0.12 -14.94 -1.18
C CYS A 78 -1.39 -14.08 -1.13
N ASP A 79 -2.55 -14.72 -0.98
CA ASP A 79 -3.84 -14.05 -0.83
C ASP A 79 -3.92 -13.25 0.50
N ILE A 80 -3.34 -13.77 1.59
CA ILE A 80 -3.18 -13.08 2.88
C ILE A 80 -2.27 -11.85 2.72
N TYR A 81 -1.11 -12.04 2.08
CA TYR A 81 -0.14 -10.96 1.88
C TYR A 81 -0.70 -9.83 1.02
N ALA A 82 -1.54 -10.15 0.03
CA ALA A 82 -2.25 -9.15 -0.75
C ALA A 82 -3.19 -8.31 0.12
N ILE A 83 -4.03 -8.94 0.97
CA ILE A 83 -4.90 -8.20 1.91
C ILE A 83 -4.06 -7.28 2.80
N TRP A 84 -2.95 -7.77 3.35
CA TRP A 84 -2.09 -6.96 4.22
C TRP A 84 -1.44 -5.78 3.50
N ALA A 85 -1.08 -5.94 2.22
CA ALA A 85 -0.51 -4.87 1.42
C ALA A 85 -1.56 -3.83 0.98
N LEU A 86 -2.80 -4.27 0.70
CA LEU A 86 -3.88 -3.39 0.24
C LEU A 86 -4.51 -2.59 1.38
N ARG A 87 -4.67 -3.19 2.58
CA ARG A 87 -5.43 -2.61 3.69
C ARG A 87 -5.00 -1.18 4.07
N PRO A 88 -3.69 -0.86 4.26
CA PRO A 88 -3.28 0.49 4.65
C PRO A 88 -3.71 1.57 3.64
N ALA A 89 -3.68 1.22 2.34
CA ALA A 89 -3.96 2.15 1.26
C ALA A 89 -5.45 2.26 0.91
N LEU A 90 -6.21 1.17 1.08
CA LEU A 90 -7.56 1.04 0.52
C LEU A 90 -8.66 0.88 1.56
N GLU A 91 -8.32 0.50 2.78
CA GLU A 91 -9.32 0.30 3.85
C GLU A 91 -9.05 1.22 5.03
N ASP A 92 -7.80 1.61 5.24
CA ASP A 92 -7.43 2.63 6.22
C ASP A 92 -7.21 4.01 5.59
N TRP A 93 -7.56 4.20 4.31
CA TRP A 93 -7.51 5.52 3.66
C TRP A 93 -8.35 6.55 4.44
N PRO A 94 -7.80 7.74 4.76
CA PRO A 94 -8.53 8.75 5.52
C PRO A 94 -9.74 9.28 4.74
N GLU A 95 -10.82 9.66 5.44
CA GLU A 95 -11.98 10.31 4.81
C GLU A 95 -11.63 11.68 4.23
N SER A 96 -10.71 12.38 4.90
CA SER A 96 -10.18 13.68 4.48
C SER A 96 -8.65 13.58 4.32
N PRO A 97 -8.15 13.10 3.17
CA PRO A 97 -6.72 12.99 2.95
C PRO A 97 -6.03 14.36 3.00
N PRO A 98 -4.86 14.47 3.66
CA PRO A 98 -4.16 15.74 3.85
C PRO A 98 -3.70 16.36 2.54
N ALA A 99 -3.58 17.69 2.53
CA ALA A 99 -3.00 18.42 1.40
C ALA A 99 -1.46 18.31 1.41
N CYS A 100 -0.81 18.44 0.25
CA CYS A 100 0.64 18.53 0.19
C CYS A 100 1.13 19.73 1.03
N GLY A 101 2.15 19.50 1.86
CA GLY A 101 2.69 20.52 2.77
C GLY A 101 1.86 20.76 4.05
N SER A 102 0.74 20.07 4.26
CA SER A 102 0.01 20.16 5.52
C SER A 102 0.80 19.57 6.68
N GLN A 103 0.65 20.13 7.88
CA GLN A 103 1.24 19.55 9.09
C GLN A 103 0.59 18.20 9.44
N TYR A 104 1.37 17.30 10.02
CA TYR A 104 0.93 16.00 10.49
C TYR A 104 1.63 15.63 11.79
N GLU A 105 0.90 14.93 12.66
CA GLU A 105 1.42 14.45 13.95
C GLU A 105 2.34 13.25 13.76
N MET A 106 1.88 12.26 13.00
CA MET A 106 2.59 11.02 12.70
C MET A 106 3.00 10.97 11.23
N PHE A 107 4.17 10.42 10.94
CA PHE A 107 4.71 10.33 9.58
C PHE A 107 3.82 9.50 8.65
N GLU A 108 3.14 8.50 9.19
CA GLU A 108 2.20 7.63 8.48
C GLU A 108 0.96 8.38 7.99
N ASN A 109 0.67 9.54 8.58
CA ASN A 109 -0.40 10.42 8.14
C ASN A 109 0.10 11.45 7.11
N SER A 110 1.38 11.43 6.72
CA SER A 110 1.90 12.38 5.73
C SER A 110 1.36 12.07 4.32
N PRO A 111 1.14 13.09 3.48
CA PRO A 111 0.74 12.91 2.09
C PRO A 111 1.64 11.95 1.30
N ALA A 112 2.96 12.02 1.51
CA ALA A 112 3.92 11.17 0.80
C ALA A 112 3.82 9.70 1.24
N TYR A 113 3.64 9.42 2.53
CA TYR A 113 3.49 8.05 3.02
C TYR A 113 2.18 7.42 2.52
N LEU A 114 1.08 8.18 2.54
CA LEU A 114 -0.19 7.73 1.97
C LEU A 114 -0.06 7.41 0.46
N ALA A 115 0.60 8.28 -0.29
CA ALA A 115 0.89 8.05 -1.70
C ALA A 115 1.71 6.77 -1.93
N PHE A 116 2.74 6.55 -1.13
CA PHE A 116 3.57 5.36 -1.16
C PHE A 116 2.78 4.07 -0.87
N GLN A 117 1.85 4.08 0.09
CA GLN A 117 1.00 2.92 0.36
C GLN A 117 0.10 2.58 -0.83
N VAL A 118 -0.47 3.59 -1.48
CA VAL A 118 -1.25 3.37 -2.72
C VAL A 118 -0.40 2.75 -3.82
N GLU A 119 0.86 3.18 -3.98
CA GLU A 119 1.76 2.55 -4.95
C GLU A 119 2.00 1.06 -4.62
N ALA A 120 2.25 0.73 -3.36
CA ALA A 120 2.42 -0.66 -2.90
C ALA A 120 1.18 -1.52 -3.19
N ALA A 121 -0.01 -1.01 -2.86
CA ALA A 121 -1.28 -1.69 -3.16
C ALA A 121 -1.51 -1.84 -4.68
N SER A 122 -1.16 -0.82 -5.45
CA SER A 122 -1.31 -0.82 -6.91
C SER A 122 -0.42 -1.87 -7.58
N ILE A 123 0.77 -2.16 -7.04
CA ILE A 123 1.65 -3.23 -7.53
C ILE A 123 0.95 -4.59 -7.40
N TRP A 124 0.39 -4.90 -6.23
CA TRP A 124 -0.38 -6.13 -6.02
C TRP A 124 -1.56 -6.22 -6.97
N ILE A 125 -2.41 -5.18 -7.00
CA ILE A 125 -3.58 -5.15 -7.89
C ILE A 125 -3.20 -5.37 -9.35
N SER A 126 -2.18 -4.65 -9.84
CA SER A 126 -1.76 -4.77 -11.23
C SER A 126 -1.27 -6.17 -11.58
N ASN A 127 -0.63 -6.86 -10.64
CA ASN A 127 -0.07 -8.19 -10.86
C ASN A 127 -1.09 -9.31 -10.63
N THR A 128 -2.04 -9.16 -9.71
CA THR A 128 -2.82 -10.28 -9.18
C THR A 128 -4.33 -10.05 -9.16
N ALA A 129 -4.86 -8.97 -9.75
CA ALA A 129 -6.30 -8.69 -9.77
C ALA A 129 -7.18 -9.89 -10.20
N PRO A 130 -6.88 -10.65 -11.27
CA PRO A 130 -7.69 -11.82 -11.62
C PRO A 130 -7.68 -12.93 -10.57
N LEU A 131 -6.56 -13.12 -9.86
CA LEU A 131 -6.44 -14.10 -8.78
C LEU A 131 -7.24 -13.66 -7.56
N MET A 132 -7.11 -12.39 -7.17
CA MET A 132 -7.86 -11.79 -6.07
C MET A 132 -9.37 -11.80 -6.33
N TYR A 133 -9.80 -11.50 -7.56
CA TYR A 133 -11.21 -11.47 -7.92
C TYR A 133 -11.86 -12.86 -7.78
N ARG A 134 -11.16 -13.93 -8.16
CA ARG A 134 -11.67 -15.30 -8.02
C ARG A 134 -11.48 -15.90 -6.62
N CYS A 135 -10.68 -15.24 -5.77
CA CYS A 135 -10.40 -15.74 -4.43
C CYS A 135 -11.65 -15.67 -3.56
N THR A 136 -11.90 -16.72 -2.78
CA THR A 136 -13.00 -16.75 -1.81
C THR A 136 -12.52 -17.20 -0.42
N THR A 137 -11.21 -17.09 -0.17
CA THR A 137 -10.60 -17.50 1.09
C THR A 137 -11.09 -16.60 2.22
N LEU A 138 -11.67 -17.19 3.25
CA LEU A 138 -12.05 -16.52 4.48
C LEU A 138 -11.00 -16.79 5.55
N MET A 139 -10.61 -15.75 6.27
CA MET A 139 -9.43 -15.71 7.14
C MET A 139 -9.74 -15.03 8.48
N GLY A 140 -10.89 -15.37 9.08
CA GLY A 140 -11.33 -14.78 10.34
C GLY A 140 -12.74 -15.14 10.78
N PRO A 141 -13.12 -14.76 12.01
CA PRO A 141 -14.42 -15.07 12.58
C PRO A 141 -15.58 -14.41 11.83
N LYS A 142 -15.35 -13.29 11.14
CA LYS A 142 -16.38 -12.72 10.25
C LYS A 142 -16.43 -13.52 8.95
N GLY A 143 -17.37 -14.46 8.87
CA GLY A 143 -17.55 -15.32 7.70
C GLY A 143 -17.25 -16.80 7.99
N VAL A 144 -16.51 -17.11 9.05
CA VAL A 144 -16.27 -18.47 9.55
C VAL A 144 -16.61 -18.52 11.05
N PRO A 145 -17.83 -18.95 11.45
CA PRO A 145 -18.25 -18.92 12.85
C PRO A 145 -17.35 -19.71 13.81
N ASP A 146 -16.79 -20.83 13.33
CA ASP A 146 -15.93 -21.72 14.12
C ASP A 146 -14.43 -21.41 13.94
N TRP A 147 -14.08 -20.16 13.61
CA TRP A 147 -12.69 -19.75 13.37
C TRP A 147 -11.81 -19.94 14.62
N ASP A 148 -10.64 -20.56 14.45
CA ASP A 148 -9.67 -20.69 15.53
C ASP A 148 -9.07 -19.33 15.88
N MET A 149 -9.47 -18.80 17.03
CA MET A 149 -8.99 -17.50 17.52
C MET A 149 -7.48 -17.50 17.80
N ALA A 150 -6.85 -18.66 18.02
CA ALA A 150 -5.41 -18.76 18.19
C ALA A 150 -4.63 -18.50 16.89
N ALA A 151 -5.27 -18.65 15.73
CA ALA A 151 -4.69 -18.34 14.42
C ALA A 151 -4.67 -16.83 14.10
N GLY A 152 -5.27 -15.99 14.95
CA GLY A 152 -5.45 -14.57 14.70
C GLY A 152 -6.49 -14.29 13.62
N THR A 153 -6.51 -13.07 13.07
CA THR A 153 -7.48 -12.67 12.02
C THR A 153 -6.77 -12.02 10.83
N PRO A 154 -6.08 -12.82 9.99
CA PRO A 154 -5.31 -12.30 8.87
C PRO A 154 -6.13 -11.50 7.87
N GLY A 155 -7.38 -11.92 7.62
CA GLY A 155 -8.27 -11.29 6.65
C GLY A 155 -8.98 -10.03 7.14
N ARG A 156 -8.71 -9.56 8.37
CA ARG A 156 -9.45 -8.45 8.97
C ARG A 156 -9.44 -7.20 8.09
N GLY A 157 -10.57 -6.51 8.08
CA GLY A 157 -10.71 -5.22 7.43
C GLY A 157 -10.00 -4.07 8.13
N GLY A 158 -9.78 -2.98 7.39
CA GLY A 158 -9.49 -1.65 7.91
C GLY A 158 -10.74 -0.84 8.21
N ARG A 159 -10.58 0.46 8.50
CA ARG A 159 -11.68 1.37 8.88
C ARG A 159 -12.88 1.36 7.92
N ARG A 160 -12.63 1.23 6.62
CA ARG A 160 -13.64 1.28 5.54
C ARG A 160 -14.22 -0.10 5.17
N TRP A 161 -13.73 -1.19 5.76
CA TRP A 161 -14.23 -2.54 5.51
C TRP A 161 -14.61 -3.24 6.82
N ASN A 162 -15.91 -3.46 7.02
CA ASN A 162 -16.43 -4.15 8.21
C ASN A 162 -17.10 -5.51 7.92
N GLY A 163 -17.08 -5.95 6.65
CA GLY A 163 -17.66 -7.21 6.18
C GLY A 163 -16.84 -8.44 6.58
N VAL A 164 -16.84 -9.49 5.75
CA VAL A 164 -16.13 -10.75 6.05
C VAL A 164 -14.62 -10.55 6.11
N ASP A 165 -13.96 -11.34 6.96
CA ASP A 165 -12.51 -11.39 7.07
C ASP A 165 -11.98 -12.25 5.91
N GLY A 166 -11.40 -11.63 4.89
CA GLY A 166 -10.90 -12.31 3.69
C GLY A 166 -11.52 -11.77 2.41
N TYR A 167 -11.72 -12.65 1.43
CA TYR A 167 -12.32 -12.33 0.13
C TYR A 167 -13.80 -12.72 0.12
N ASP A 168 -14.65 -11.72 -0.07
CA ASP A 168 -16.10 -11.91 -0.07
C ASP A 168 -16.63 -12.28 -1.47
N ARG A 169 -17.50 -13.30 -1.53
CA ARG A 169 -18.08 -13.79 -2.80
C ARG A 169 -18.91 -12.76 -3.54
N GLU A 170 -19.39 -11.74 -2.83
CA GLU A 170 -20.22 -10.66 -3.40
C GLU A 170 -19.38 -9.49 -3.90
N HIS A 171 -18.04 -9.56 -3.77
CA HIS A 171 -17.09 -8.53 -4.18
C HIS A 171 -17.40 -7.14 -3.59
N LYS A 172 -17.98 -7.08 -2.39
CA LYS A 172 -18.22 -5.83 -1.65
C LYS A 172 -16.91 -5.19 -1.21
N ARG A 173 -15.93 -5.97 -0.75
CA ARG A 173 -14.59 -5.47 -0.39
C ARG A 173 -13.86 -4.91 -1.60
N TRP A 174 -14.01 -5.61 -2.73
CA TRP A 174 -13.50 -5.18 -4.02
C TRP A 174 -14.09 -3.84 -4.47
N GLN A 175 -15.40 -3.62 -4.25
CA GLN A 175 -16.03 -2.33 -4.52
C GLN A 175 -15.43 -1.21 -3.66
N VAL A 176 -15.21 -1.45 -2.35
CA VAL A 176 -14.53 -0.49 -1.48
C VAL A 176 -13.16 -0.10 -2.03
N TRP A 177 -12.37 -1.08 -2.48
CA TRP A 177 -11.05 -0.82 -3.08
C TRP A 177 -11.13 0.07 -4.33
N LYS A 178 -12.09 -0.18 -5.24
CA LYS A 178 -12.31 0.67 -6.42
C LYS A 178 -12.73 2.08 -6.03
N ASP A 179 -13.64 2.23 -5.08
CA ASP A 179 -14.15 3.54 -4.66
C ASP A 179 -13.01 4.38 -4.06
N VAL A 180 -12.19 3.78 -3.20
CA VAL A 180 -11.05 4.45 -2.57
C VAL A 180 -9.97 4.83 -3.60
N LEU A 181 -9.66 3.96 -4.56
CA LEU A 181 -8.74 4.35 -5.64
C LEU A 181 -9.29 5.53 -6.46
N GLY A 182 -10.62 5.59 -6.67
CA GLY A 182 -11.28 6.74 -7.29
C GLY A 182 -11.10 8.02 -6.46
N GLU A 183 -11.27 7.94 -5.13
CA GLU A 183 -11.00 9.04 -4.21
C GLU A 183 -9.54 9.50 -4.26
N VAL A 184 -8.58 8.57 -4.36
CA VAL A 184 -7.15 8.89 -4.48
C VAL A 184 -6.87 9.68 -5.76
N VAL A 185 -7.46 9.30 -6.89
CA VAL A 185 -7.32 10.03 -8.15
C VAL A 185 -7.87 11.46 -8.01
N GLN A 186 -9.05 11.60 -7.42
CA GLN A 186 -9.65 12.92 -7.16
C GLN A 186 -8.82 13.75 -6.18
N TRP A 187 -8.25 13.13 -5.15
CA TRP A 187 -7.34 13.79 -4.22
C TRP A 187 -6.13 14.35 -4.96
N CYS A 188 -5.52 13.58 -5.87
CA CYS A 188 -4.41 14.05 -6.69
C CYS A 188 -4.80 15.23 -7.59
N ASP A 189 -6.00 15.20 -8.18
CA ASP A 189 -6.51 16.28 -9.03
C ASP A 189 -6.71 17.60 -8.27
N ARG A 190 -7.12 17.52 -6.99
CA ARG A 190 -7.33 18.70 -6.13
C ARG A 190 -6.04 19.39 -5.68
N GLN A 191 -4.92 18.67 -5.53
CA GLN A 191 -3.65 19.27 -5.08
C GLN A 191 -2.99 20.16 -6.15
N GLY A 192 -3.39 20.03 -7.42
CA GLY A 192 -2.78 20.76 -8.53
C GLY A 192 -1.47 20.15 -9.02
N LYS A 193 -1.15 20.39 -10.30
CA LYS A 193 -0.02 19.73 -11.00
C LYS A 193 1.35 20.03 -10.39
N ASP A 194 1.51 21.19 -9.77
CA ASP A 194 2.82 21.63 -9.28
C ASP A 194 3.19 21.01 -7.93
N GLN A 195 2.21 20.76 -7.04
CA GLN A 195 2.47 20.19 -5.71
C GLN A 195 2.81 18.70 -5.74
N MET A 196 2.24 17.96 -6.70
CA MET A 196 2.47 16.53 -6.88
C MET A 196 3.38 16.22 -8.06
N LYS A 197 4.15 17.20 -8.54
CA LYS A 197 5.03 17.01 -9.69
C LYS A 197 6.02 15.87 -9.42
N GLY A 198 5.99 14.86 -10.28
CA GLY A 198 6.86 13.69 -10.20
C GLY A 198 6.36 12.54 -9.32
N TRP A 199 5.30 12.76 -8.53
CA TRP A 199 4.67 11.72 -7.72
C TRP A 199 4.03 10.67 -8.62
N LYS A 200 4.10 9.39 -8.22
CA LYS A 200 3.61 8.27 -9.04
C LYS A 200 2.23 7.77 -8.65
N VAL A 201 1.68 8.27 -7.53
CA VAL A 201 0.43 7.78 -6.93
C VAL A 201 -0.77 7.86 -7.85
N LYS A 202 -0.96 8.95 -8.61
CA LYS A 202 -2.11 9.09 -9.50
C LYS A 202 -2.10 8.02 -10.59
N ASP A 203 -0.97 7.87 -11.28
CA ASP A 203 -0.83 6.88 -12.35
C ASP A 203 -0.94 5.45 -11.79
N ALA A 204 -0.39 5.20 -10.60
CA ALA A 204 -0.52 3.92 -9.92
C ALA A 204 -2.00 3.59 -9.61
N ALA A 205 -2.75 4.54 -9.06
CA ALA A 205 -4.16 4.37 -8.75
C ALA A 205 -5.02 4.13 -10.00
N ILE A 206 -4.74 4.84 -11.09
CA ILE A 206 -5.42 4.63 -12.38
C ILE A 206 -5.16 3.22 -12.91
N ARG A 207 -3.90 2.77 -12.93
CA ARG A 207 -3.56 1.41 -13.38
C ARG A 207 -4.22 0.34 -12.52
N ALA A 208 -4.25 0.55 -11.19
CA ALA A 208 -4.93 -0.36 -10.28
C ALA A 208 -6.44 -0.43 -10.59
N LEU A 209 -7.11 0.71 -10.79
CA LEU A 209 -8.51 0.76 -11.19
C LEU A 209 -8.78 0.02 -12.50
N GLU A 210 -7.92 0.19 -13.49
CA GLU A 210 -8.02 -0.50 -14.78
C GLU A 210 -7.85 -2.02 -14.60
N ALA A 211 -6.89 -2.46 -13.79
CA ALA A 211 -6.68 -3.87 -13.51
C ALA A 211 -7.87 -4.50 -12.75
N LEU A 212 -8.46 -3.81 -11.78
CA LEU A 212 -9.69 -4.28 -11.12
C LEU A 212 -10.83 -4.41 -12.13
N LYS A 213 -11.07 -3.38 -12.96
CA LYS A 213 -12.12 -3.43 -13.99
C LYS A 213 -11.88 -4.51 -15.05
N ALA A 214 -10.62 -4.81 -15.37
CA ALA A 214 -10.28 -5.85 -16.32
C ALA A 214 -10.54 -7.25 -15.75
N ALA A 215 -10.26 -7.48 -14.46
CA ALA A 215 -10.49 -8.75 -13.79
C ALA A 215 -12.00 -9.11 -13.71
N GLU A 216 -12.88 -8.12 -13.61
CA GLU A 216 -14.35 -8.32 -13.62
C GLU A 216 -14.90 -8.83 -14.96
N ARG A 217 -14.11 -8.74 -16.05
CA ARG A 217 -14.55 -9.11 -17.41
C ARG A 217 -14.03 -10.49 -17.85
N GLN A 218 -13.30 -11.19 -16.99
CA GLN A 218 -12.70 -12.51 -17.26
C GLN A 218 -13.59 -13.62 -16.72
#